data_AF-A0A180FBA1-F1
#
_entry.id   AF-A0A180FBA1-F1
#
_cell.length_a   1.000
_cell.length_b   1.000
_cell.length_c   1.000
_cell.angle_alpha   90.00
_cell.angle_beta   90.00
_cell.angle_gamma   90.00
#
_symmetry.space_group_name_H-M   'P 1'
#
loop_
_entity.id
_entity.type
_entity.pdbx_description
1 polymer ?
#
loop_
_entity_poly.entity_id
_entity_poly.type
_entity_poly.pdbx_seq_one_letter_code
_entity_poly.pdbx_strand_id
1 'polypeptide(L)' 'MAEGKNRMSVLNAVRAKLVHRMFAVIRNNQDYQKDYVNALV' A
#
# COMPACT_ATOMS: atom_id res chain seq x y z
N MET A 1 -6.26 17.38 23.19
CA MET A 1 -4.86 16.96 22.90
C MET A 1 -4.95 15.95 21.77
N ALA A 2 -4.48 16.30 20.57
CA ALA A 2 -4.60 15.42 19.41
C ALA A 2 -3.57 14.30 19.53
N GLU A 3 -3.96 13.20 20.20
CA GLU A 3 -3.17 11.99 20.23
C GLU A 3 -2.98 11.50 18.79
N GLY A 4 -1.74 11.59 18.29
CA GLY A 4 -1.39 11.06 16.98
C GLY A 4 -1.79 9.60 16.85
N LYS A 5 -2.05 9.15 15.62
CA LYS A 5 -2.47 7.76 15.34
C LYS A 5 -1.58 6.76 16.08
N ASN A 6 -2.19 5.85 16.82
CA ASN A 6 -1.51 4.79 17.56
C ASN A 6 -0.51 4.04 16.64
N ARG A 7 0.70 3.76 17.14
CA ARG A 7 1.76 3.07 16.36
C ARG A 7 1.26 1.78 15.70
N MET A 8 0.39 1.04 16.38
CA MET A 8 -0.19 -0.19 15.86
C MET A 8 -1.19 0.06 14.72
N SER A 9 -2.00 1.13 14.81
CA SER A 9 -2.94 1.47 13.73
C SER A 9 -2.21 1.94 12.47
N VAL A 10 -1.07 2.62 12.63
CA VAL A 10 -0.17 2.96 11.52
C VAL A 10 0.37 1.69 10.86
N LEU A 11 0.88 0.72 11.63
CA LEU A 11 1.37 -0.55 11.08
C LEU A 11 0.27 -1.34 10.37
N ASN A 12 -0.95 -1.38 10.94
CA ASN A 12 -2.09 -2.04 10.32
C ASN A 12 -2.49 -1.37 9.00
N ALA A 13 -2.46 -0.05 8.93
CA ALA A 13 -2.72 0.67 7.68
C ALA A 13 -1.69 0.35 6.59
N VAL A 14 -0.41 0.24 6.95
CA VAL A 14 0.66 -0.17 6.01
C VAL A 14 0.44 -1.60 5.51
N ARG A 15 0.14 -2.55 6.40
CA ARG A 15 -0.16 -3.95 6.04
C ARG A 15 -1.34 -4.04 5.08
N ALA A 16 -2.45 -3.38 5.41
CA ALA A 16 -3.64 -3.35 4.57
C ALA A 16 -3.33 -2.76 3.17
N LYS A 17 -2.51 -1.72 3.10
CA LYS A 17 -2.10 -1.11 1.82
C LYS A 17 -1.27 -2.06 0.95
N LEU A 18 -0.34 -2.81 1.55
CA LEU A 18 0.46 -3.80 0.82
C LEU A 18 -0.40 -4.93 0.27
N VAL A 19 -1.26 -5.51 1.11
CA VAL A 19 -2.20 -6.58 0.71
C VAL A 19 -3.12 -6.10 -0.40
N HIS A 20 -3.69 -4.90 -0.28
CA HIS A 20 -4.55 -4.34 -1.32
C HIS A 20 -3.82 -4.18 -2.66
N ARG A 21 -2.56 -3.72 -2.66
CA ARG A 21 -1.76 -3.64 -3.89
C ARG A 21 -1.54 -5.01 -4.52
N MET A 22 -1.23 -6.04 -3.73
CA MET A 22 -1.07 -7.41 -4.24
C MET A 22 -2.36 -7.91 -4.90
N PHE A 23 -3.52 -7.71 -4.24
CA PHE A 23 -4.81 -8.07 -4.83
C PHE A 23 -5.09 -7.35 -6.15
N ALA A 24 -4.74 -6.07 -6.27
CA ALA A 24 -4.94 -5.31 -7.50
C ALA A 24 -4.11 -5.88 -8.66
N VAL A 25 -2.83 -6.20 -8.42
CA VAL A 25 -1.92 -6.78 -9.42
C VAL A 25 -2.43 -8.14 -9.91
N ILE A 26 -2.82 -9.03 -8.97
CA ILE A 26 -3.34 -10.36 -9.29
C ILE A 26 -4.66 -10.26 -10.07
N ARG A 27 -5.60 -9.44 -9.60
CA ARG A 27 -6.91 -9.26 -10.25
C ARG A 27 -6.77 -8.77 -11.69
N ASN A 28 -5.79 -7.91 -11.94
CA ASN A 28 -5.56 -7.34 -13.26
C ASN A 28 -4.70 -8.25 -14.15
N ASN A 29 -4.27 -9.43 -13.66
CA ASN A 29 -3.32 -10.32 -14.32
C ASN A 29 -2.06 -9.56 -14.81
N GLN A 30 -1.56 -8.66 -13.97
CA GLN A 30 -0.39 -7.84 -14.24
C GLN A 30 0.82 -8.43 -13.53
N ASP A 31 1.99 -8.33 -14.17
CA ASP A 31 3.24 -8.67 -13.50
C ASP A 31 3.61 -7.60 -12.48
N TYR A 32 4.19 -8.04 -11.36
CA TYR A 32 4.66 -7.12 -10.33
C TYR A 32 5.86 -6.32 -10.83
N GLN A 33 5.74 -5.00 -10.81
CA GLN A 33 6.83 -4.07 -11.10
C GLN A 33 7.43 -3.57 -9.79
N LYS A 34 8.69 -3.90 -9.55
CA LYS A 34 9.44 -3.46 -8.37
C LYS A 34 9.73 -1.97 -8.41
N ASP A 35 10.14 -1.49 -9.59
CA ASP A 35 10.51 -0.10 -9.81
C ASP A 35 9.25 0.70 -10.11
N TYR A 36 8.82 1.50 -9.14
CA TYR A 36 7.66 2.36 -9.31
C TYR A 36 8.02 3.61 -10.11
N VAL A 37 7.48 3.72 -11.31
CA VAL A 37 7.57 4.94 -12.13
C VAL A 37 6.38 5.83 -11.78
N ASN A 38 6.65 7.05 -11.31
CA ASN A 38 5.60 8.03 -11.09
C ASN A 38 5.15 8.58 -12.45
N ALA A 39 3.92 8.27 -12.85
CA ALA A 39 3.37 8.67 -14.15
C ALA A 39 3.04 10.18 -14.26
N LEU A 40 3.23 10.96 -13.19
CA LEU A 40 2.96 12.39 -13.14
C LEU A 40 4.23 13.24 -13.19
N VAL A 41 5.41 12.61 -13.31
CA VAL A 41 6.71 13.28 -13.46
C VAL A 41 7.09 13.32 -14.93
#